data_AF-A0A164Z2J7-F1
#
_entry.id   AF-A0A164Z2J7-F1
#
_cell.length_a   1.000
_cell.length_b   1.000
_cell.length_c   1.000
_cell.angle_alpha   90.00
_cell.angle_beta   90.00
_cell.angle_gamma   90.00
#
_symmetry.space_group_name_H-M   'P 1'
#
loop_
_entity.id
_entity.type
_entity.pdbx_description
1 polymer ?
#
loop_
_entity_poly.entity_id
_entity_poly.type
_entity_poly.pdbx_seq_one_letter_code
_entity_poly.pdbx_strand_id
1 'polypeptide(L)'
;MGEAEPVMLDRWELQVEKNPDAPPSGDDSGNQHPSRDTLPLSVVNNYFSFGVDAQIALDFHEAREAHPQKFNSRLRNKMFYGQAGGKDLLQRKWKDLSEFVTLECDGKDITAKLREQKVHAVLFLNIPSYGGGTHPWNRAHGQEAATDDGLIEVVGLKTYQLPLLQAGGHGTCLAQCRTARIVTRRTIPVQVDGEACRLNPSIIGLQLLNQAPVLAKRRAGFEPNPAPVVEQLKMQVKRISMADYEANHYDKENLQASATPLGSISVSHDAVLEHVRKLVNHLLEQQAVGTSSSPVGPHGGGSPPTNGGDVDKLCPDWCFIDCCTAERVFRVDSGQEHLHYITDISTDCLYILDPVSSVDTESHGLMESGPNGASNLLDDAGLEDMVNLANSQLQQELHHSNKMERKNIVEKAENVSPQPPENVVAHDNFLLPINVKRFGLFIPWFE
;
A
#
# COMPACT_ATOMS: atom_id res chain seq x y z
N MET A 1 -18.08 -9.77 -5.30
CA MET A 1 -16.65 -9.56 -5.58
C MET A 1 -16.55 -8.69 -6.82
N GLY A 2 -15.81 -7.59 -6.78
CA GLY A 2 -15.58 -6.79 -7.99
C GLY A 2 -14.69 -7.58 -8.93
N GLU A 3 -15.07 -7.69 -10.20
CA GLU A 3 -14.24 -8.33 -11.22
C GLU A 3 -12.91 -7.56 -11.30
N ALA A 4 -11.81 -8.23 -10.96
CA ALA A 4 -10.46 -7.73 -11.14
C ALA A 4 -9.83 -8.42 -12.35
N GLU A 5 -9.01 -7.70 -13.10
CA GLU A 5 -8.31 -8.21 -14.27
C GLU A 5 -6.80 -7.98 -14.13
N PRO A 6 -5.98 -8.92 -14.62
CA PRO A 6 -4.54 -8.71 -14.66
C PRO A 6 -4.24 -7.62 -15.67
N VAL A 7 -3.55 -6.57 -15.22
CA VAL A 7 -2.97 -5.52 -16.05
C VAL A 7 -1.46 -5.51 -15.83
N MET A 8 -0.71 -5.03 -16.81
CA MET A 8 0.73 -4.87 -16.65
C MET A 8 1.00 -3.56 -15.89
N LEU A 9 2.02 -3.60 -15.03
CA LEU A 9 2.57 -2.46 -14.33
C LEU A 9 4.06 -2.37 -14.67
N ASP A 10 4.46 -1.28 -15.30
CA ASP A 10 5.85 -0.90 -15.50
C ASP A 10 6.54 -0.77 -14.15
N ARG A 11 7.79 -1.22 -14.08
CA ARG A 11 8.65 -1.07 -12.91
C ARG A 11 9.90 -0.37 -13.35
N TRP A 12 10.33 0.60 -12.58
CA TRP A 12 11.44 1.48 -12.96
C TRP A 12 12.63 1.26 -12.05
N GLU A 13 13.82 1.10 -12.62
CA GLU A 13 15.06 0.99 -11.87
C GLU A 13 15.65 2.37 -11.63
N LEU A 14 16.16 2.56 -10.42
CA LEU A 14 16.99 3.69 -10.00
C LEU A 14 18.43 3.22 -9.83
N GLN A 15 19.34 3.80 -10.62
CA GLN A 15 20.78 3.58 -10.53
C GLN A 15 21.40 4.83 -9.90
N VAL A 16 22.13 4.66 -8.80
CA VAL A 16 22.69 5.79 -8.04
C VAL A 16 24.20 5.70 -7.97
N GLU A 17 24.85 6.76 -8.43
CA GLU A 17 26.29 6.95 -8.37
C GLU A 17 26.61 8.24 -7.60
N LYS A 18 27.81 8.31 -7.00
CA LYS A 18 28.27 9.55 -6.38
C LYS A 18 28.49 10.62 -7.44
N ASN A 19 28.13 11.86 -7.14
CA ASN A 19 28.48 12.99 -8.01
C ASN A 19 29.93 13.42 -7.74
N PRO A 20 30.89 13.18 -8.65
CA PRO A 20 32.29 13.56 -8.45
C PRO A 20 32.52 15.08 -8.47
N ASP A 21 31.60 15.84 -9.10
CA ASP A 21 31.70 17.28 -9.26
C ASP A 21 31.09 18.06 -8.07
N ALA A 22 30.53 17.35 -7.09
CA ALA A 22 29.97 17.97 -5.91
C ALA A 22 31.07 18.33 -4.89
N PRO A 23 30.98 19.49 -4.23
CA PRO A 23 31.87 19.79 -3.12
C PRO A 23 31.74 18.72 -2.02
N PRO A 24 32.81 18.46 -1.23
CA PRO A 24 32.75 17.53 -0.11
C PRO A 24 31.56 17.86 0.77
N SER A 25 30.70 16.88 1.06
CA SER A 25 29.51 17.05 1.86
C SER A 25 29.89 17.77 3.16
N GLY A 26 29.44 19.02 3.32
CA GLY A 26 29.46 19.67 4.62
C GLY A 26 28.52 18.86 5.50
N ASP A 27 29.09 18.10 6.44
CA ASP A 27 28.36 17.40 7.47
C ASP A 27 27.39 18.40 8.15
N ASP A 28 26.10 18.24 7.90
CA ASP A 28 25.07 18.94 8.66
C ASP A 28 24.87 18.13 9.94
N SER A 29 25.85 18.27 10.84
CA SER A 29 26.13 17.49 12.06
C SER A 29 25.03 17.55 13.15
N GLY A 30 23.78 17.80 12.79
CA GLY A 30 22.65 17.98 13.70
C GLY A 30 21.50 16.98 13.53
N ASN A 31 21.49 16.15 12.49
CA ASN A 31 20.37 15.23 12.24
C ASN A 31 20.64 13.82 12.78
N GLN A 32 19.61 13.21 13.39
CA GLN A 32 19.71 11.86 14.01
C GLN A 32 19.99 10.74 12.99
N HIS A 33 19.65 10.93 11.71
CA HIS A 33 19.94 9.96 10.65
C HIS A 33 21.02 10.46 9.67
N PRO A 34 22.07 9.64 9.41
CA PRO A 34 23.14 10.01 8.50
C PRO A 34 22.66 10.03 7.04
N SER A 35 23.30 10.87 6.23
CA SER A 35 23.08 10.89 4.78
C SER A 35 23.63 9.62 4.14
N ARG A 36 22.93 9.10 3.12
CA ARG A 36 23.24 7.85 2.44
C ARG A 36 23.84 8.11 1.07
N ASP A 37 24.70 7.18 0.63
CA ASP A 37 25.22 7.14 -0.74
C ASP A 37 24.34 6.33 -1.69
N THR A 38 23.38 5.57 -1.16
CA THR A 38 22.46 4.70 -1.89
C THR A 38 21.02 4.91 -1.44
N LEU A 39 20.06 4.53 -2.29
CA LEU A 39 18.63 4.55 -1.96
C LEU A 39 18.22 3.32 -1.13
N PRO A 40 17.20 3.42 -0.27
CA PRO A 40 16.61 2.27 0.42
C PRO A 40 15.98 1.26 -0.54
N LEU A 41 15.40 1.76 -1.64
CA LEU A 41 14.80 1.00 -2.71
C LEU A 41 15.38 1.44 -4.05
N SER A 42 15.76 0.49 -4.90
CA SER A 42 16.24 0.73 -6.26
C SER A 42 15.17 0.51 -7.33
N VAL A 43 13.95 0.12 -6.95
CA VAL A 43 12.83 -0.11 -7.88
C VAL A 43 11.64 0.74 -7.47
N VAL A 44 11.05 1.43 -8.44
CA VAL A 44 9.85 2.27 -8.31
C VAL A 44 8.66 1.54 -8.93
N ASN A 45 7.61 1.33 -8.15
CA ASN A 45 6.34 0.77 -8.63
C ASN A 45 5.24 1.84 -8.68
N ASN A 46 5.27 2.83 -7.79
CA ASN A 46 4.27 3.89 -7.75
C ASN A 46 4.86 5.24 -8.16
N TYR A 47 5.79 5.76 -7.37
CA TYR A 47 6.42 7.04 -7.65
C TYR A 47 7.74 7.26 -6.89
N PHE A 48 8.64 7.98 -7.56
CA PHE A 48 9.89 8.49 -7.01
C PHE A 48 9.81 10.02 -6.95
N SER A 49 10.34 10.64 -5.90
CA SER A 49 10.37 12.10 -5.83
C SER A 49 11.52 12.65 -5.01
N PHE A 50 11.78 13.94 -5.20
CA PHE A 50 12.76 14.70 -4.42
C PHE A 50 12.30 16.15 -4.22
N GLY A 51 12.89 16.82 -3.22
CA GLY A 51 12.52 18.18 -2.83
C GLY A 51 11.48 18.20 -1.70
N VAL A 52 10.57 19.18 -1.70
CA VAL A 52 9.64 19.38 -0.56
C VAL A 52 8.73 18.19 -0.29
N ASP A 53 8.32 17.44 -1.32
CA ASP A 53 7.53 16.21 -1.14
C ASP A 53 8.29 15.15 -0.32
N ALA A 54 9.52 14.83 -0.77
CA ALA A 54 10.38 13.89 -0.06
C ALA A 54 10.80 14.40 1.32
N GLN A 55 10.91 15.72 1.54
CA GLN A 55 11.18 16.28 2.86
C GLN A 55 10.03 16.02 3.83
N ILE A 56 8.78 16.17 3.38
CA ILE A 56 7.61 15.88 4.21
C ILE A 56 7.55 14.37 4.54
N ALA A 57 7.84 13.51 3.56
CA ALA A 57 7.93 12.06 3.78
C ALA A 57 9.04 11.70 4.78
N LEU A 58 10.19 12.37 4.70
CA LEU A 58 11.31 12.18 5.62
C LEU A 58 10.98 12.65 7.04
N ASP A 59 10.40 13.84 7.20
CA ASP A 59 9.95 14.36 8.50
C ASP A 59 8.90 13.42 9.12
N PHE A 60 8.01 12.84 8.30
CA PHE A 60 7.05 11.83 8.75
C PHE A 60 7.75 10.54 9.21
N HIS A 61 8.71 10.04 8.43
CA HIS A 61 9.48 8.84 8.75
C HIS A 61 10.24 9.02 10.08
N GLU A 62 11.02 10.10 10.21
CA GLU A 62 11.79 10.42 11.42
C GLU A 62 10.87 10.59 12.65
N ALA A 63 9.71 11.23 12.48
CA ALA A 63 8.75 11.39 13.58
C ALA A 63 8.08 10.06 13.98
N ARG A 64 7.80 9.19 13.00
CA ARG A 64 7.24 7.85 13.22
C ARG A 64 8.21 6.96 13.97
N GLU A 65 9.48 6.98 13.59
CA GLU A 65 10.52 6.22 14.29
C GLU A 65 10.74 6.73 15.71
N ALA A 66 10.71 8.06 15.92
CA ALA A 66 10.88 8.65 17.25
C ALA A 66 9.66 8.45 18.18
N HIS A 67 8.45 8.32 17.63
CA HIS A 67 7.22 8.20 18.42
C HIS A 67 6.19 7.22 17.83
N PRO A 68 6.48 5.91 17.70
CA PRO A 68 5.60 4.95 17.01
C PRO A 68 4.14 4.97 17.49
N GLN A 69 3.94 5.14 18.81
CA GLN A 69 2.63 5.22 19.47
C GLN A 69 1.74 6.40 19.01
N LYS A 70 2.31 7.40 18.31
CA LYS A 70 1.55 8.55 17.78
C LYS A 70 1.02 8.31 16.36
N PHE A 71 1.45 7.25 15.68
CA PHE A 71 1.19 6.99 14.26
C PHE A 71 0.28 5.77 13.98
N ASN A 72 -0.44 5.31 14.99
CA ASN A 72 -1.35 4.17 14.93
C ASN A 72 -2.75 4.50 14.38
N SER A 73 -2.92 5.66 13.73
CA SER A 73 -4.23 6.09 13.25
C SER A 73 -4.10 6.84 11.92
N ARG A 74 -4.86 6.38 10.92
CA ARG A 74 -4.96 6.98 9.58
C ARG A 74 -5.25 8.48 9.62
N LEU A 75 -6.16 8.89 10.51
CA LEU A 75 -6.55 10.29 10.66
C LEU A 75 -5.42 11.13 11.25
N ARG A 76 -4.75 10.61 12.29
CA ARG A 76 -3.60 11.29 12.92
C ARG A 76 -2.42 11.38 11.96
N ASN A 77 -2.17 10.33 11.17
CA ASN A 77 -1.15 10.32 10.14
C ASN A 77 -1.46 11.40 9.09
N LYS A 78 -2.71 11.49 8.61
CA LYS A 78 -3.14 12.53 7.67
C LYS A 78 -2.98 13.95 8.25
N MET A 79 -3.32 14.14 9.53
CA MET A 79 -3.18 15.42 10.22
C MET A 79 -1.71 15.82 10.40
N PHE A 80 -0.82 14.87 10.67
CA PHE A 80 0.62 15.13 10.70
C PHE A 80 1.12 15.61 9.34
N TYR A 81 0.75 14.94 8.25
CA TYR A 81 1.09 15.38 6.89
C TYR A 81 0.60 16.81 6.61
N GLY A 82 -0.59 17.17 7.07
CA GLY A 82 -1.11 18.53 6.98
C GLY A 82 -0.28 19.56 7.75
N GLN A 83 0.14 19.23 8.98
CA GLN A 83 0.96 20.11 9.81
C GLN A 83 2.39 20.26 9.27
N ALA A 84 3.02 19.16 8.85
CA ALA A 84 4.35 19.16 8.25
C ALA A 84 4.36 19.93 6.91
N GLY A 85 3.36 19.70 6.06
CA GLY A 85 3.19 20.48 4.82
C GLY A 85 2.96 21.98 5.07
N GLY A 86 2.22 22.34 6.12
CA GLY A 86 2.03 23.73 6.54
C GLY A 86 3.32 24.40 7.04
N LYS A 87 4.15 23.68 7.80
CA LYS A 87 5.48 24.13 8.24
C LYS A 87 6.39 24.41 7.04
N ASP A 88 6.43 23.51 6.06
CA ASP A 88 7.28 23.67 4.87
C ASP A 88 6.81 24.81 3.96
N LEU A 89 5.51 25.09 3.91
CA LEU A 89 4.95 26.25 3.22
C LEU A 89 5.51 27.57 3.79
N LEU A 90 5.76 27.62 5.11
CA LEU A 90 6.35 28.76 5.80
C LEU A 90 7.88 28.79 5.65
N GLN A 91 8.56 27.64 5.78
CA GLN A 91 10.02 27.57 5.78
C GLN A 91 10.65 27.74 4.40
N ARG A 92 9.94 27.40 3.31
CA ARG A 92 10.39 27.56 1.91
C ARG A 92 11.79 26.99 1.64
N LYS A 93 12.19 25.95 2.36
CA LYS A 93 13.55 25.35 2.34
C LYS A 93 13.99 24.92 0.93
N TRP A 94 13.04 24.52 0.09
CA TRP A 94 13.27 23.97 -1.25
C TRP A 94 12.95 24.95 -2.39
N LYS A 95 12.83 26.25 -2.10
CA LYS A 95 12.54 27.27 -3.12
C LYS A 95 13.61 27.37 -4.22
N ASP A 96 14.86 27.02 -3.87
CA ASP A 96 16.03 27.11 -4.76
C ASP A 96 16.44 25.73 -5.31
N LEU A 97 15.53 24.74 -5.32
CA LEU A 97 15.79 23.36 -5.76
C LEU A 97 16.54 23.29 -7.11
N SER A 98 16.11 24.11 -8.07
CA SER A 98 16.69 24.18 -9.42
C SER A 98 18.13 24.73 -9.48
N GLU A 99 18.67 25.28 -8.40
CA GLU A 99 20.06 25.76 -8.36
C GLU A 99 21.06 24.61 -8.16
N PHE A 100 20.66 23.54 -7.48
CA PHE A 100 21.54 22.43 -7.14
C PHE A 100 21.10 21.08 -7.73
N VAL A 101 20.06 21.08 -8.57
CA VAL A 101 19.62 19.90 -9.32
C VAL A 101 19.60 20.20 -10.82
N THR A 102 20.13 19.29 -11.62
CA THR A 102 19.87 19.25 -13.07
C THR A 102 19.00 18.04 -13.41
N LEU A 103 18.17 18.18 -14.43
CA LEU A 103 17.26 17.13 -14.87
C LEU A 103 17.27 17.02 -16.39
N GLU A 104 17.55 15.82 -16.87
CA GLU A 104 17.48 15.43 -18.26
C GLU A 104 16.43 14.33 -18.42
N CYS A 105 15.58 14.46 -19.44
CA CYS A 105 14.57 13.47 -19.80
C CYS A 105 14.74 13.10 -21.27
N ASP A 106 14.92 11.82 -21.58
CA ASP A 106 15.20 11.31 -22.94
C ASP A 106 16.31 12.09 -23.68
N GLY A 107 17.42 12.35 -22.99
CA GLY A 107 18.56 13.09 -23.56
C GLY A 107 18.36 14.61 -23.62
N LYS A 108 17.20 15.14 -23.23
CA LYS A 108 16.90 16.58 -23.26
C LYS A 108 17.01 17.19 -21.87
N ASP A 109 17.91 18.15 -21.72
CA ASP A 109 18.00 18.97 -20.50
C ASP A 109 16.74 19.83 -20.33
N ILE A 110 16.02 19.62 -19.22
CA ILE A 110 14.83 20.38 -18.83
C ILE A 110 15.05 21.20 -17.56
N THR A 111 16.30 21.38 -17.11
CA THR A 111 16.68 22.13 -15.91
C THR A 111 16.15 23.57 -15.94
N ALA A 112 16.18 24.22 -17.12
CA ALA A 112 15.61 25.56 -17.29
C ALA A 112 14.11 25.61 -16.94
N LYS A 113 13.35 24.57 -17.30
CA LYS A 113 11.92 24.47 -17.00
C LYS A 113 11.67 24.37 -15.49
N LEU A 114 12.52 23.67 -14.74
CA LEU A 114 12.44 23.63 -13.27
C LEU A 114 12.58 25.04 -12.66
N ARG A 115 13.53 25.83 -13.18
CA ARG A 115 13.81 27.19 -12.71
C ARG A 115 12.69 28.16 -13.07
N GLU A 116 12.27 28.18 -14.33
CA GLU A 116 11.20 29.06 -14.83
C GLU A 116 9.88 28.81 -14.10
N GLN A 117 9.56 27.53 -13.87
CA GLN A 117 8.34 27.11 -13.19
C GLN A 117 8.47 27.14 -11.66
N LYS A 118 9.63 27.55 -11.11
CA LYS A 118 9.92 27.63 -9.67
C LYS A 118 9.53 26.34 -8.93
N VAL A 119 9.96 25.21 -9.47
CA VAL A 119 9.62 23.89 -8.92
C VAL A 119 10.35 23.67 -7.59
N HIS A 120 9.61 23.24 -6.57
CA HIS A 120 10.13 22.92 -5.23
C HIS A 120 10.15 21.41 -4.94
N ALA A 121 9.44 20.60 -5.73
CA ALA A 121 9.51 19.15 -5.74
C ALA A 121 9.32 18.61 -7.16
N VAL A 122 10.02 17.54 -7.51
CA VAL A 122 9.84 16.81 -8.77
C VAL A 122 9.35 15.41 -8.43
N LEU A 123 8.30 14.97 -9.11
CA LEU A 123 7.75 13.62 -9.01
C LEU A 123 7.91 12.90 -10.34
N PHE A 124 8.25 11.63 -10.26
CA PHE A 124 8.25 10.65 -11.32
C PHE A 124 7.14 9.66 -10.97
N LEU A 125 6.05 9.69 -11.73
CA LEU A 125 4.86 8.90 -11.44
C LEU A 125 4.78 7.76 -12.45
N ASN A 126 4.68 6.54 -11.94
CA ASN A 126 4.37 5.35 -12.72
C ASN A 126 2.88 5.00 -12.68
N ILE A 127 2.18 5.45 -11.62
CA ILE A 127 0.73 5.33 -11.52
C ILE A 127 0.06 6.71 -11.54
N PRO A 128 -1.20 6.83 -12.01
CA PRO A 128 -1.88 8.12 -12.09
C PRO A 128 -2.16 8.80 -10.74
N SER A 129 -2.16 8.02 -9.65
CA SER A 129 -2.51 8.50 -8.31
C SER A 129 -1.29 8.75 -7.42
N TYR A 130 -1.34 9.82 -6.65
CA TYR A 130 -0.28 10.24 -5.74
C TYR A 130 -0.87 10.77 -4.42
N GLY A 131 -0.12 10.66 -3.31
CA GLY A 131 -0.38 11.43 -2.08
C GLY A 131 -1.79 11.26 -1.51
N GLY A 132 -2.27 10.03 -1.37
CA GLY A 132 -3.63 9.74 -0.88
C GLY A 132 -4.72 9.79 -1.96
N GLY A 133 -4.37 9.53 -3.22
CA GLY A 133 -5.31 9.37 -4.33
C GLY A 133 -5.56 10.63 -5.17
N THR A 134 -4.73 11.65 -5.04
CA THR A 134 -4.74 12.84 -5.90
C THR A 134 -4.14 12.54 -7.28
N HIS A 135 -4.42 13.37 -8.29
CA HIS A 135 -3.98 13.14 -9.67
C HIS A 135 -3.21 14.37 -10.18
N PRO A 136 -1.90 14.47 -9.87
CA PRO A 136 -1.11 15.66 -10.19
C PRO A 136 -0.77 15.81 -11.67
N TRP A 137 -0.87 14.74 -12.48
CA TRP A 137 -0.69 14.80 -13.94
C TRP A 137 -1.90 15.43 -14.63
N ASN A 138 -1.67 16.51 -15.38
CA ASN A 138 -2.72 17.17 -16.16
C ASN A 138 -2.73 16.67 -17.62
N ARG A 139 -3.87 16.08 -18.02
CA ARG A 139 -4.15 15.54 -19.37
C ARG A 139 -4.02 16.56 -20.50
N ALA A 140 -4.08 17.85 -20.21
CA ALA A 140 -3.98 18.91 -21.23
C ALA A 140 -2.57 19.05 -21.86
N HIS A 141 -1.54 18.43 -21.29
CA HIS A 141 -0.14 18.65 -21.66
C HIS A 141 0.67 17.37 -21.97
N GLY A 142 0.00 16.26 -22.30
CA GLY A 142 0.66 15.00 -22.66
C GLY A 142 -0.34 13.91 -23.06
N GLN A 143 0.15 12.69 -23.25
CA GLN A 143 -0.73 11.51 -23.36
C GLN A 143 -1.38 11.22 -22.00
N GLU A 144 -2.46 10.44 -22.01
CA GLU A 144 -3.09 9.98 -20.78
C GLU A 144 -2.11 9.06 -20.05
N ALA A 145 -1.88 9.31 -18.75
CA ALA A 145 -0.99 8.49 -17.93
C ALA A 145 -1.47 7.04 -17.95
N ALA A 146 -0.58 6.14 -18.33
CA ALA A 146 -0.79 4.70 -18.35
C ALA A 146 0.27 4.03 -17.47
N THR A 147 0.02 2.79 -17.09
CA THR A 147 0.90 2.02 -16.20
C THR A 147 1.72 0.99 -16.96
N ASP A 148 1.58 0.90 -18.28
CA ASP A 148 2.11 -0.18 -19.12
C ASP A 148 2.64 0.29 -20.50
N ASP A 149 2.90 1.59 -20.66
CA ASP A 149 3.34 2.21 -21.93
C ASP A 149 4.88 2.41 -22.01
N GLY A 150 5.58 2.07 -20.94
CA GLY A 150 7.00 2.28 -20.75
C GLY A 150 7.38 3.75 -20.68
N LEU A 151 6.46 4.62 -20.25
CA LEU A 151 6.67 6.05 -20.02
C LEU A 151 6.47 6.39 -18.55
N ILE A 152 7.20 7.40 -18.07
CA ILE A 152 7.03 7.92 -16.72
C ILE A 152 6.61 9.39 -16.77
N GLU A 153 5.62 9.76 -15.97
CA GLU A 153 5.16 11.14 -15.87
C GLU A 153 6.06 11.95 -14.94
N VAL A 154 6.70 12.99 -15.47
CA VAL A 154 7.53 13.91 -14.71
C VAL A 154 6.74 15.18 -14.36
N VAL A 155 6.46 15.38 -13.08
CA VAL A 155 5.64 16.49 -12.57
C VAL A 155 6.46 17.39 -11.66
N GLY A 156 6.35 18.70 -11.86
CA GLY A 156 6.89 19.71 -10.94
C GLY A 156 5.80 20.26 -10.04
N LEU A 157 6.07 20.36 -8.74
CA LEU A 157 5.20 20.99 -7.76
C LEU A 157 5.88 22.17 -7.08
N LYS A 158 5.12 23.25 -6.89
CA LYS A 158 5.40 24.30 -5.90
C LYS A 158 4.82 23.88 -4.56
N THR A 159 5.37 24.42 -3.46
CA THR A 159 4.91 24.06 -2.11
C THR A 159 3.41 24.31 -1.90
N TYR A 160 2.84 25.39 -2.45
CA TYR A 160 1.40 25.66 -2.34
C TYR A 160 0.53 24.70 -3.17
N GLN A 161 1.10 24.00 -4.17
CA GLN A 161 0.34 23.06 -4.99
C GLN A 161 0.10 21.75 -4.24
N LEU A 162 0.97 21.36 -3.31
CA LEU A 162 0.79 20.15 -2.48
C LEU A 162 -0.59 20.09 -1.78
N PRO A 163 -1.02 21.11 -1.01
CA PRO A 163 -2.37 21.11 -0.45
C PRO A 163 -3.47 21.28 -1.51
N LEU A 164 -3.20 21.96 -2.62
CA LEU A 164 -4.17 22.17 -3.70
C LEU A 164 -4.51 20.86 -4.44
N LEU A 165 -3.61 19.89 -4.49
CA LEU A 165 -3.88 18.57 -5.07
C LEU A 165 -5.06 17.86 -4.37
N GLN A 166 -5.21 18.05 -3.06
CA GLN A 166 -6.33 17.48 -2.29
C GLN A 166 -7.68 18.12 -2.66
N ALA A 167 -7.66 19.31 -3.27
CA ALA A 167 -8.83 20.02 -3.80
C ALA A 167 -9.04 19.78 -5.30
N GLY A 168 -8.37 18.78 -5.89
CA GLY A 168 -8.49 18.46 -7.32
C GLY A 168 -7.61 19.34 -8.23
N GLY A 169 -6.66 20.08 -7.65
CA GLY A 169 -5.63 20.77 -8.43
C GLY A 169 -4.66 19.80 -9.10
N HIS A 170 -3.71 20.37 -9.85
CA HIS A 170 -2.68 19.60 -10.56
C HIS A 170 -1.30 20.25 -10.40
N GLY A 171 -0.27 19.48 -10.74
CA GLY A 171 1.10 19.96 -10.87
C GLY A 171 1.40 20.56 -12.24
N THR A 172 2.65 20.96 -12.43
CA THR A 172 3.17 21.35 -13.75
C THR A 172 3.70 20.12 -14.46
N CYS A 173 3.13 19.74 -15.61
CA CYS A 173 3.66 18.65 -16.43
C CYS A 173 5.00 19.05 -17.05
N LEU A 174 6.09 18.40 -16.61
CA LEU A 174 7.44 18.72 -17.06
C LEU A 174 7.81 17.94 -18.31
N ALA A 175 7.61 16.62 -18.28
CA ALA A 175 7.87 15.71 -19.38
C ALA A 175 7.09 14.40 -19.17
N GLN A 176 6.99 13.62 -20.23
CA GLN A 176 6.68 12.19 -20.19
C GLN A 176 7.82 11.51 -20.94
N CYS A 177 8.56 10.59 -20.32
CA CYS A 177 9.83 10.10 -20.85
C CYS A 177 10.11 8.62 -20.55
N ARG A 178 11.05 8.01 -21.29
CA ARG A 178 11.52 6.63 -21.07
C ARG A 178 12.76 6.53 -20.18
N THR A 179 13.51 7.61 -20.09
CA THR A 179 14.73 7.71 -19.31
C THR A 179 14.82 9.07 -18.65
N ALA A 180 15.33 9.12 -17.43
CA ALA A 180 15.67 10.37 -16.77
C ALA A 180 17.03 10.29 -16.09
N ARG A 181 17.76 11.40 -16.10
CA ARG A 181 19.04 11.55 -15.42
C ARG A 181 18.99 12.78 -14.54
N ILE A 182 19.15 12.57 -13.24
CA ILE A 182 19.12 13.60 -12.20
C ILE A 182 20.53 13.76 -11.65
N VAL A 183 21.04 14.99 -11.59
CA VAL A 183 22.33 15.26 -10.92
C VAL A 183 22.09 16.22 -9.78
N THR A 184 22.51 15.84 -8.58
CA THR A 184 22.37 16.65 -7.37
C THR A 184 23.75 17.12 -6.90
N ARG A 185 23.86 18.39 -6.51
CA ARG A 185 25.12 19.02 -6.05
C ARG A 185 25.19 19.23 -4.54
N ARG A 186 24.15 18.82 -3.82
CA ARG A 186 24.01 18.89 -2.35
C ARG A 186 23.23 17.68 -1.89
N THR A 187 23.33 17.36 -0.60
CA THR A 187 22.46 16.37 0.03
C THR A 187 21.00 16.84 -0.06
N ILE A 188 20.12 15.97 -0.56
CA ILE A 188 18.70 16.26 -0.69
C ILE A 188 17.84 15.12 -0.12
N PRO A 189 16.63 15.39 0.38
CA PRO A 189 15.66 14.36 0.68
C PRO A 189 15.12 13.80 -0.64
N VAL A 190 15.04 12.48 -0.67
CA VAL A 190 14.46 11.69 -1.75
C VAL A 190 13.53 10.65 -1.13
N GLN A 191 12.53 10.20 -1.88
CA GLN A 191 11.69 9.08 -1.46
C GLN A 191 11.36 8.19 -2.65
N VAL A 192 11.25 6.88 -2.39
CA VAL A 192 10.85 5.87 -3.36
C VAL A 192 9.70 5.07 -2.76
N ASP A 193 8.52 5.10 -3.38
CA ASP A 193 7.32 4.40 -2.92
C ASP A 193 6.98 4.64 -1.42
N GLY A 194 7.37 5.81 -0.92
CA GLY A 194 7.20 6.26 0.46
C GLY A 194 8.40 6.07 1.38
N GLU A 195 9.41 5.27 1.01
CA GLU A 195 10.64 5.12 1.78
C GLU A 195 11.57 6.33 1.54
N ALA A 196 11.69 7.19 2.55
CA ALA A 196 12.42 8.45 2.45
C ALA A 196 13.83 8.38 3.07
N CYS A 197 14.79 9.07 2.46
CA CYS A 197 16.12 9.23 3.04
C CYS A 197 16.78 10.55 2.62
N ARG A 198 17.86 10.93 3.32
CA ARG A 198 18.80 11.98 2.87
C ARG A 198 19.82 11.33 1.94
N LEU A 199 19.82 11.70 0.68
CA LEU A 199 20.78 11.20 -0.31
C LEU A 199 21.88 12.23 -0.51
N ASN A 200 23.15 11.80 -0.41
CA ASN A 200 24.33 12.60 -0.72
C ASN A 200 24.30 13.10 -2.17
N PRO A 201 25.17 14.06 -2.56
CA PRO A 201 25.29 14.47 -3.95
C PRO A 201 25.54 13.28 -4.88
N SER A 202 24.63 13.08 -5.83
CA SER A 202 24.53 11.86 -6.63
C SER A 202 24.13 12.16 -8.07
N ILE A 203 24.50 11.23 -8.95
CA ILE A 203 23.94 11.07 -10.29
C ILE A 203 22.96 9.90 -10.20
N ILE A 204 21.70 10.14 -10.54
CA ILE A 204 20.61 9.18 -10.44
C ILE A 204 20.09 8.94 -11.85
N GLY A 205 20.21 7.71 -12.35
CA GLY A 205 19.57 7.23 -13.56
C GLY A 205 18.22 6.58 -13.24
N LEU A 206 17.21 6.87 -14.04
CA LEU A 206 15.89 6.23 -14.00
C LEU A 206 15.58 5.66 -15.38
N GLN A 207 15.20 4.39 -15.43
CA GLN A 207 14.84 3.68 -16.67
C GLN A 207 13.88 2.54 -16.40
N LEU A 208 13.17 2.09 -17.44
CA LEU A 208 12.31 0.91 -17.36
C LEU A 208 13.14 -0.33 -17.02
N LEU A 209 12.73 -1.07 -15.98
CA LEU A 209 13.34 -2.33 -15.56
C LEU A 209 12.66 -3.51 -16.25
N ASN A 210 11.38 -3.69 -15.95
CA ASN A 210 10.51 -4.74 -16.45
C ASN A 210 9.05 -4.37 -16.20
N GLN A 211 8.13 -5.29 -16.52
CA GLN A 211 6.72 -5.18 -16.16
C GLN A 211 6.34 -6.31 -15.20
N ALA A 212 5.41 -6.04 -14.30
CA ALA A 212 4.80 -7.04 -13.42
C ALA A 212 3.27 -7.08 -13.62
N PRO A 213 2.64 -8.26 -13.65
CA PRO A 213 1.20 -8.35 -13.64
C PRO A 213 0.65 -7.93 -12.27
N VAL A 214 -0.35 -7.06 -12.27
CA VAL A 214 -1.07 -6.61 -11.06
C VAL A 214 -2.58 -6.73 -11.29
N LEU A 215 -3.34 -6.92 -10.21
CA LEU A 215 -4.80 -6.95 -10.29
C LEU A 215 -5.36 -5.54 -10.26
N ALA A 216 -5.98 -5.10 -11.35
CA ALA A 216 -6.74 -3.86 -11.40
C ALA A 216 -8.24 -4.14 -11.42
N LYS A 217 -9.02 -3.23 -10.85
CA LYS A 217 -10.48 -3.31 -10.93
C LYS A 217 -10.92 -3.09 -12.38
N ARG A 218 -11.72 -4.01 -12.93
CA ARG A 218 -12.27 -3.92 -14.28
C ARG A 218 -12.99 -2.58 -14.48
N ARG A 219 -12.51 -1.79 -15.44
CA ARG A 219 -13.22 -0.58 -15.89
C ARG A 219 -14.29 -1.03 -16.89
N ALA A 220 -15.56 -0.70 -16.60
CA ALA A 220 -16.66 -1.05 -17.50
C ALA A 220 -16.42 -0.42 -18.89
N GLY A 221 -16.21 -1.25 -19.92
CA GLY A 221 -16.07 -0.81 -21.32
C GLY A 221 -14.75 -1.14 -22.02
N PHE A 222 -13.79 -1.84 -21.40
CA PHE A 222 -12.57 -2.31 -22.06
C PHE A 222 -12.68 -3.81 -22.39
N GLU A 223 -12.35 -4.22 -23.62
CA GLU A 223 -12.28 -5.64 -23.98
C GLU A 223 -10.97 -6.27 -23.49
N PRO A 224 -11.01 -7.52 -22.99
CA PRO A 224 -9.88 -8.13 -22.30
C PRO A 224 -8.76 -8.53 -23.25
N ASN A 225 -7.51 -8.23 -22.85
CA ASN A 225 -6.34 -8.97 -23.32
C ASN A 225 -6.37 -10.38 -22.65
N PRO A 226 -5.95 -11.47 -23.32
CA PRO A 226 -5.95 -12.78 -22.69
C PRO A 226 -5.03 -12.78 -21.46
N ALA A 227 -5.61 -13.14 -20.31
CA ALA A 227 -4.96 -13.13 -19.01
C ALA A 227 -3.73 -14.06 -18.99
N PRO A 228 -2.62 -13.65 -18.33
CA PRO A 228 -1.57 -14.59 -17.96
C PRO A 228 -2.13 -15.63 -16.98
N VAL A 229 -1.71 -16.88 -17.15
CA VAL A 229 -2.13 -18.01 -16.30
C VAL A 229 -1.60 -17.77 -14.89
N VAL A 230 -2.49 -17.59 -13.90
CA VAL A 230 -2.12 -17.53 -12.48
C VAL A 230 -1.63 -18.91 -12.06
N GLU A 231 -0.37 -19.00 -11.62
CA GLU A 231 0.19 -20.25 -11.08
C GLU A 231 -0.54 -20.65 -9.81
N GLN A 232 -1.18 -21.82 -9.83
CA GLN A 232 -1.82 -22.42 -8.65
C GLN A 232 -0.79 -23.18 -7.81
N LEU A 233 -0.81 -22.94 -6.51
CA LEU A 233 -0.04 -23.70 -5.53
C LEU A 233 -0.68 -25.08 -5.37
N LYS A 234 0.10 -26.14 -5.64
CA LYS A 234 -0.32 -27.52 -5.39
C LYS A 234 0.23 -27.97 -4.04
N MET A 235 -0.64 -28.10 -3.04
CA MET A 235 -0.24 -28.43 -1.67
C MET A 235 -0.68 -29.84 -1.28
N GLN A 236 0.13 -30.53 -0.49
CA GLN A 236 -0.31 -31.73 0.21
C GLN A 236 -1.09 -31.34 1.46
N VAL A 237 -2.21 -32.04 1.71
CA VAL A 237 -3.01 -31.90 2.93
C VAL A 237 -2.74 -33.11 3.81
N LYS A 238 -2.39 -32.88 5.08
CA LYS A 238 -2.14 -33.94 6.07
C LYS A 238 -2.96 -33.71 7.34
N ARG A 239 -3.41 -34.80 7.95
CA ARG A 239 -4.14 -34.84 9.22
C ARG A 239 -3.19 -35.09 10.38
N ILE A 240 -3.35 -34.35 11.46
CA ILE A 240 -2.75 -34.60 12.76
C ILE A 240 -3.87 -34.97 13.75
N SER A 241 -3.64 -35.97 14.59
CA SER A 241 -4.58 -36.35 15.65
C SER A 241 -4.43 -35.43 16.87
N MET A 242 -5.48 -35.27 17.68
CA MET A 242 -5.38 -34.54 18.95
C MET A 242 -4.30 -35.10 19.88
N ALA A 243 -4.16 -36.42 19.95
CA ALA A 243 -3.16 -37.06 20.81
C ALA A 243 -1.72 -36.67 20.38
N ASP A 244 -1.46 -36.67 19.08
CA ASP A 244 -0.15 -36.27 18.55
C ASP A 244 0.13 -34.79 18.77
N TYR A 245 -0.90 -33.95 18.60
CA TYR A 245 -0.82 -32.51 18.85
C TYR A 245 -0.50 -32.20 20.31
N GLU A 246 -1.24 -32.78 21.26
CA GLU A 246 -1.01 -32.56 22.69
C GLU A 246 0.39 -33.01 23.11
N ALA A 247 0.88 -34.12 22.57
CA ALA A 247 2.21 -34.64 22.85
C ALA A 247 3.34 -33.79 22.24
N ASN A 248 3.15 -33.22 21.04
CA ASN A 248 4.25 -32.69 20.23
C ASN A 248 4.08 -31.26 19.71
N HIS A 249 3.09 -30.47 20.15
CA HIS A 249 2.91 -29.08 19.67
C HIS A 249 4.08 -28.10 19.96
N TYR A 250 5.06 -28.52 20.78
CA TYR A 250 6.33 -27.82 20.99
C TYR A 250 7.48 -28.33 20.10
N ASP A 251 7.33 -29.49 19.44
CA ASP A 251 8.32 -30.12 18.56
C ASP A 251 7.72 -30.28 17.16
N LYS A 252 7.95 -29.25 16.33
CA LYS A 252 7.37 -29.15 14.99
C LYS A 252 7.79 -30.32 14.09
N GLU A 253 9.02 -30.81 14.19
CA GLU A 253 9.50 -31.89 13.34
C GLU A 253 8.80 -33.20 13.68
N ASN A 254 8.69 -33.54 14.98
CA ASN A 254 8.02 -34.76 15.40
C ASN A 254 6.51 -34.71 15.11
N LEU A 255 5.88 -33.55 15.27
CA LEU A 255 4.47 -33.36 14.96
C LEU A 255 4.16 -33.46 13.45
N GLN A 256 5.05 -32.96 12.60
CA GLN A 256 4.90 -33.11 11.16
C GLN A 256 5.12 -34.57 10.71
N ALA A 257 5.99 -35.32 11.41
CA ALA A 257 6.25 -36.72 11.14
C ALA A 257 5.07 -37.64 11.51
N SER A 258 4.26 -37.28 12.52
CA SER A 258 3.06 -38.03 12.91
C SER A 258 1.86 -37.80 11.97
N ALA A 259 1.95 -36.84 11.04
CA ALA A 259 0.85 -36.44 10.19
C ALA A 259 0.53 -37.48 9.10
N THR A 260 -0.75 -37.85 8.98
CA THR A 260 -1.27 -38.80 7.98
C THR A 260 -1.67 -38.07 6.70
N PRO A 261 -1.22 -38.49 5.51
CA PRO A 261 -1.60 -37.83 4.26
C PRO A 261 -3.08 -38.01 3.93
N LEU A 262 -3.75 -36.91 3.57
CA LEU A 262 -5.14 -36.90 3.11
C LEU A 262 -5.25 -36.70 1.61
N GLY A 263 -4.35 -35.97 0.96
CA GLY A 263 -4.39 -35.77 -0.49
C GLY A 263 -3.71 -34.48 -0.92
N SER A 264 -4.10 -33.94 -2.08
CA SER A 264 -3.57 -32.66 -2.57
C SER A 264 -4.68 -31.74 -3.06
N ILE A 265 -4.54 -30.46 -2.77
CA ILE A 265 -5.40 -29.39 -3.31
C ILE A 265 -4.57 -28.48 -4.21
N SER A 266 -5.22 -27.90 -5.22
CA SER A 266 -4.66 -26.81 -6.02
C SER A 266 -5.39 -25.53 -5.68
N VAL A 267 -4.64 -24.51 -5.29
CA VAL A 267 -5.21 -23.31 -4.68
C VAL A 267 -4.34 -22.09 -4.98
N SER A 268 -4.94 -20.91 -5.06
CA SER A 268 -4.19 -19.67 -5.25
C SER A 268 -3.42 -19.29 -3.98
N HIS A 269 -2.28 -18.59 -4.14
CA HIS A 269 -1.47 -18.12 -3.01
C HIS A 269 -2.23 -17.16 -2.08
N ASP A 270 -3.21 -16.42 -2.61
CA ASP A 270 -4.07 -15.49 -1.89
C ASP A 270 -5.40 -16.12 -1.40
N ALA A 271 -5.50 -17.45 -1.39
CA ALA A 271 -6.71 -18.09 -0.92
C ALA A 271 -6.87 -17.96 0.60
N VAL A 272 -7.99 -17.36 1.00
CA VAL A 272 -8.44 -17.26 2.39
C VAL A 272 -8.81 -18.65 2.92
N LEU A 273 -8.50 -18.95 4.18
CA LEU A 273 -8.72 -20.29 4.76
C LEU A 273 -10.17 -20.76 4.70
N GLU A 274 -11.15 -19.85 4.76
CA GLU A 274 -12.57 -20.20 4.58
C GLU A 274 -12.86 -20.84 3.21
N HIS A 275 -12.14 -20.41 2.16
CA HIS A 275 -12.20 -21.03 0.83
C HIS A 275 -11.42 -22.35 0.80
N VAL A 276 -10.23 -22.38 1.40
CA VAL A 276 -9.40 -23.60 1.50
C VAL A 276 -10.16 -24.73 2.21
N ARG A 277 -10.92 -24.42 3.26
CA ARG A 277 -11.77 -25.38 3.98
C ARG A 277 -12.77 -26.07 3.06
N LYS A 278 -13.38 -25.31 2.13
CA LYS A 278 -14.31 -25.86 1.14
C LYS A 278 -13.60 -26.84 0.19
N LEU A 279 -12.37 -26.53 -0.22
CA LEU A 279 -11.55 -27.42 -1.06
C LEU A 279 -11.15 -28.70 -0.33
N VAL A 280 -10.74 -28.59 0.94
CA VAL A 280 -10.39 -29.74 1.79
C VAL A 280 -11.62 -30.62 2.03
N ASN A 281 -12.78 -30.04 2.34
CA ASN A 281 -14.01 -30.81 2.50
C ASN A 281 -14.39 -31.54 1.21
N HIS A 282 -14.25 -30.89 0.06
CA HIS A 282 -14.52 -31.52 -1.23
C HIS A 282 -13.55 -32.67 -1.56
N LEU A 283 -12.26 -32.52 -1.21
CA LEU A 283 -11.27 -33.58 -1.32
C LEU A 283 -11.70 -34.82 -0.50
N LEU A 284 -12.21 -34.61 0.71
CA LEU A 284 -12.67 -35.69 1.60
C LEU A 284 -13.95 -36.35 1.07
N GLU A 285 -14.89 -35.57 0.54
CA GLU A 285 -16.11 -36.07 -0.10
C GLU A 285 -15.80 -36.97 -1.31
N GLN A 286 -14.85 -36.56 -2.16
CA GLN A 286 -14.41 -37.36 -3.31
C GLN A 286 -13.82 -38.71 -2.90
N GLN A 287 -13.09 -38.76 -1.78
CA GLN A 287 -12.52 -40.01 -1.26
C GLN A 287 -13.57 -40.94 -0.66
N ALA A 288 -14.63 -40.39 -0.06
CA ALA A 288 -15.74 -41.17 0.48
C ALA A 288 -16.60 -41.85 -0.61
N VAL A 289 -16.68 -41.29 -1.82
CA VAL A 289 -17.46 -41.86 -2.93
C VAL A 289 -16.70 -42.98 -3.65
N GLY A 290 -15.37 -42.92 -3.71
CA GLY A 290 -14.51 -43.88 -4.41
C GLY A 290 -14.45 -45.29 -3.81
N THR A 291 -14.85 -45.47 -2.54
CA THR A 291 -14.80 -46.73 -1.81
C THR A 291 -16.09 -47.57 -1.89
N SER A 292 -17.11 -47.11 -2.62
CA SER A 292 -18.45 -47.75 -2.65
C SER A 292 -18.84 -48.47 -3.95
N SER A 293 -17.92 -48.67 -4.90
CA SER A 293 -18.22 -49.37 -6.17
C SER A 293 -17.59 -50.76 -6.28
N SER A 294 -18.29 -51.77 -5.76
CA SER A 294 -18.14 -53.17 -6.22
C SER A 294 -19.54 -53.76 -6.44
N PRO A 295 -19.83 -54.35 -7.62
CA PRO A 295 -21.16 -54.86 -7.91
C PRO A 295 -21.37 -56.21 -7.19
N VAL A 296 -22.29 -56.20 -6.22
CA VAL A 296 -22.77 -57.42 -5.55
C VAL A 296 -23.70 -58.18 -6.49
N GLY A 297 -23.29 -59.38 -6.88
CA GLY A 297 -24.16 -60.36 -7.54
C GLY A 297 -25.26 -60.87 -6.59
N PRO A 298 -26.39 -61.36 -7.12
CA PRO A 298 -27.52 -61.73 -6.29
C PRO A 298 -27.27 -63.11 -5.67
N HIS A 299 -27.36 -63.27 -4.35
CA HIS A 299 -27.93 -64.43 -3.65
C HIS A 299 -27.70 -64.35 -2.13
N GLY A 300 -28.77 -64.61 -1.35
CA GLY A 300 -28.70 -65.23 -0.03
C GLY A 300 -28.65 -64.31 1.19
N GLY A 301 -29.68 -64.37 2.03
CA GLY A 301 -29.82 -63.61 3.26
C GLY A 301 -28.77 -63.94 4.34
N GLY A 302 -28.41 -62.92 5.10
CA GLY A 302 -27.58 -62.96 6.30
C GLY A 302 -27.44 -61.53 6.83
N SER A 303 -27.53 -61.36 8.14
CA SER A 303 -27.48 -60.11 8.90
C SER A 303 -26.42 -59.11 8.39
N PRO A 304 -26.65 -57.79 8.50
CA PRO A 304 -25.66 -56.81 8.06
C PRO A 304 -24.38 -56.97 8.89
N PRO A 305 -23.19 -57.08 8.27
CA PRO A 305 -21.94 -56.97 8.97
C PRO A 305 -21.73 -55.50 9.35
N THR A 306 -21.90 -55.16 10.63
CA THR A 306 -21.34 -53.94 11.21
C THR A 306 -19.84 -54.15 11.31
N ASN A 307 -19.05 -53.67 10.34
CA ASN A 307 -17.64 -53.30 10.47
C ASN A 307 -17.07 -52.94 9.09
N GLY A 308 -17.04 -51.65 8.79
CA GLY A 308 -16.37 -51.11 7.61
C GLY A 308 -16.83 -49.69 7.30
N GLY A 309 -16.03 -48.69 7.69
CA GLY A 309 -16.06 -47.38 7.05
C GLY A 309 -16.28 -46.12 7.90
N ASP A 310 -15.92 -46.10 9.19
CA ASP A 310 -16.02 -44.87 10.02
C ASP A 310 -14.64 -44.26 10.38
N VAL A 311 -13.55 -44.75 9.77
CA VAL A 311 -12.16 -44.44 10.19
C VAL A 311 -11.57 -43.21 9.48
N ASP A 312 -12.18 -42.77 8.36
CA ASP A 312 -11.63 -41.70 7.50
C ASP A 312 -12.49 -40.44 7.44
N LYS A 313 -13.56 -40.35 8.26
CA LYS A 313 -14.43 -39.19 8.27
C LYS A 313 -13.92 -38.17 9.29
N LEU A 314 -13.36 -37.06 8.80
CA LEU A 314 -12.95 -35.95 9.66
C LEU A 314 -14.15 -35.37 10.43
N CYS A 315 -13.92 -35.02 11.70
CA CYS A 315 -14.90 -34.31 12.51
C CYS A 315 -15.28 -32.97 11.85
N PRO A 316 -16.56 -32.55 11.84
CA PRO A 316 -16.97 -31.24 11.32
C PRO A 316 -16.22 -30.06 11.95
N ASP A 317 -15.72 -30.24 13.17
CA ASP A 317 -15.02 -29.24 13.97
C ASP A 317 -13.49 -29.30 13.81
N TRP A 318 -12.99 -29.95 12.75
CA TRP A 318 -11.56 -29.92 12.42
C TRP A 318 -11.07 -28.49 12.19
N CYS A 319 -9.83 -28.17 12.59
CA CYS A 319 -9.25 -26.84 12.43
C CYS A 319 -7.91 -26.86 11.70
N PHE A 320 -7.50 -25.72 11.13
CA PHE A 320 -6.19 -25.59 10.52
C PHE A 320 -5.10 -25.48 11.58
N ILE A 321 -3.92 -25.96 11.23
CA ILE A 321 -2.72 -25.83 12.05
C ILE A 321 -1.80 -24.81 11.40
N ASP A 322 -1.46 -23.78 12.16
CA ASP A 322 -0.42 -22.81 11.83
C ASP A 322 0.95 -23.37 12.21
N CYS A 323 1.76 -23.61 11.18
CA CYS A 323 3.13 -24.08 11.32
C CYS A 323 4.17 -23.03 10.93
N CYS A 324 3.77 -21.81 10.55
CA CYS A 324 4.66 -20.80 9.96
C CYS A 324 4.89 -19.59 10.86
N THR A 325 3.89 -19.18 11.65
CA THR A 325 3.93 -17.89 12.36
C THR A 325 4.90 -17.85 13.55
N ALA A 326 5.24 -19.00 14.15
CA ALA A 326 6.08 -19.05 15.34
C ALA A 326 6.87 -20.37 15.47
N GLU A 327 7.76 -20.44 16.47
CA GLU A 327 8.46 -21.69 16.85
C GLU A 327 7.50 -22.78 17.37
N ARG A 328 6.30 -22.39 17.83
CA ARG A 328 5.25 -23.29 18.32
C ARG A 328 4.15 -23.43 17.28
N VAL A 329 3.51 -24.58 17.28
CA VAL A 329 2.40 -24.90 16.40
C VAL A 329 1.08 -24.46 17.04
N PHE A 330 0.25 -23.70 16.32
CA PHE A 330 -1.00 -23.16 16.83
C PHE A 330 -2.23 -23.66 16.05
N ARG A 331 -3.38 -23.72 16.73
CA ARG A 331 -4.67 -23.98 16.08
C ARG A 331 -5.26 -22.66 15.59
N VAL A 332 -5.74 -22.64 14.36
CA VAL A 332 -6.52 -21.52 13.83
C VAL A 332 -7.97 -21.67 14.27
N ASP A 333 -8.51 -20.66 14.93
CA ASP A 333 -9.92 -20.61 15.31
C ASP A 333 -10.80 -20.54 14.04
N SER A 334 -11.85 -21.35 13.96
CA SER A 334 -12.71 -21.43 12.78
C SER A 334 -13.43 -20.11 12.48
N GLY A 335 -13.72 -19.31 13.51
CA GLY A 335 -14.26 -17.97 13.38
C GLY A 335 -13.26 -16.95 12.82
N GLN A 336 -11.97 -17.27 12.79
CA GLN A 336 -10.90 -16.39 12.30
C GLN A 336 -10.39 -16.79 10.91
N GLU A 337 -10.89 -17.86 10.29
CA GLU A 337 -10.43 -18.33 8.97
C GLU A 337 -10.61 -17.31 7.84
N HIS A 338 -11.55 -16.38 7.98
CA HIS A 338 -11.76 -15.29 7.03
C HIS A 338 -10.69 -14.18 7.14
N LEU A 339 -9.85 -14.23 8.18
CA LEU A 339 -8.78 -13.26 8.46
C LEU A 339 -7.39 -13.77 8.06
N HIS A 340 -7.27 -15.04 7.67
CA HIS A 340 -5.99 -15.69 7.38
C HIS A 340 -5.95 -16.23 5.94
N TYR A 341 -4.79 -16.11 5.31
CA TYR A 341 -4.48 -16.70 4.01
C TYR A 341 -3.73 -18.02 4.18
N ILE A 342 -3.80 -18.88 3.17
CA ILE A 342 -3.11 -20.17 3.18
C ILE A 342 -1.60 -20.06 3.38
N THR A 343 -0.99 -19.00 2.85
CA THR A 343 0.44 -18.69 2.98
C THR A 343 0.82 -18.25 4.39
N ASP A 344 -0.13 -17.79 5.21
CA ASP A 344 0.14 -17.39 6.59
C ASP A 344 0.44 -18.60 7.48
N ILE A 345 -0.11 -19.76 7.13
CA ILE A 345 -0.06 -20.97 7.98
C ILE A 345 0.73 -22.13 7.38
N SER A 346 1.05 -22.07 6.08
CA SER A 346 1.68 -23.16 5.34
C SER A 346 2.50 -22.69 4.13
N THR A 347 3.61 -23.38 3.84
CA THR A 347 4.44 -23.14 2.63
C THR A 347 4.20 -24.20 1.56
N ASP A 348 4.44 -25.47 1.90
CA ASP A 348 4.40 -26.60 0.94
C ASP A 348 3.37 -27.67 1.31
N CYS A 349 3.05 -27.76 2.61
CA CYS A 349 2.16 -28.76 3.17
C CYS A 349 1.19 -28.10 4.16
N LEU A 350 -0.09 -28.37 3.98
CA LEU A 350 -1.19 -27.90 4.82
C LEU A 350 -1.52 -28.97 5.86
N TYR A 351 -1.58 -28.58 7.13
CA TYR A 351 -1.90 -29.48 8.23
C TYR A 351 -3.27 -29.13 8.84
N ILE A 352 -4.07 -30.15 9.10
CA ILE A 352 -5.36 -30.03 9.78
C ILE A 352 -5.39 -30.90 11.03
N LEU A 353 -6.05 -30.40 12.08
CA LEU A 353 -6.22 -31.09 13.35
C LEU A 353 -7.62 -31.70 13.42
N ASP A 354 -7.69 -33.00 13.69
CA ASP A 354 -8.95 -33.70 13.91
C ASP A 354 -9.21 -33.87 15.42
N PRO A 355 -10.25 -33.21 15.99
CA PRO A 355 -10.52 -33.22 17.43
C PRO A 355 -10.94 -34.59 17.99
N VAL A 356 -11.31 -35.56 17.16
CA VAL A 356 -11.81 -36.86 17.63
C VAL A 356 -10.66 -37.87 17.70
N SER A 357 -10.26 -38.23 18.92
CA SER A 357 -9.44 -39.40 19.17
C SER A 357 -10.29 -40.65 18.99
N SER A 358 -9.84 -41.58 18.16
CA SER A 358 -10.42 -42.93 18.08
C SER A 358 -10.06 -43.77 19.31
N VAL A 359 -10.35 -43.31 20.53
CA VAL A 359 -10.43 -44.12 21.76
C VAL A 359 -11.28 -43.38 22.81
N ASP A 360 -12.42 -43.96 23.22
CA ASP A 360 -13.30 -43.49 24.31
C ASP A 360 -12.63 -43.61 25.70
N THR A 361 -12.88 -42.66 26.63
CA THR A 361 -13.46 -42.92 27.98
C THR A 361 -13.86 -41.59 28.65
N GLU A 362 -15.04 -41.60 29.27
CA GLU A 362 -15.74 -40.55 30.02
C GLU A 362 -14.89 -39.75 31.04
N SER A 363 -15.17 -38.44 31.19
CA SER A 363 -15.56 -37.85 32.48
C SER A 363 -16.08 -36.41 32.35
N HIS A 364 -17.25 -36.17 32.95
CA HIS A 364 -17.90 -34.88 33.17
C HIS A 364 -17.06 -33.92 34.03
N GLY A 365 -17.11 -32.61 33.72
CA GLY A 365 -16.53 -31.58 34.60
C GLY A 365 -16.87 -30.13 34.24
N LEU A 366 -18.06 -29.70 34.65
CA LEU A 366 -18.51 -28.36 35.12
C LEU A 366 -17.97 -27.04 34.51
N MET A 367 -18.95 -26.20 34.16
CA MET A 367 -18.88 -24.76 33.91
C MET A 367 -18.15 -23.97 35.01
N GLU A 368 -17.43 -22.92 34.61
CA GLU A 368 -17.33 -21.69 35.38
C GLU A 368 -17.23 -20.46 34.46
N SER A 369 -17.90 -19.39 34.87
CA SER A 369 -18.20 -18.19 34.09
C SER A 369 -17.55 -16.93 34.67
N GLY A 370 -17.04 -16.06 33.79
CA GLY A 370 -16.98 -14.59 33.96
C GLY A 370 -15.57 -13.95 34.00
N PRO A 371 -15.43 -12.62 33.85
CA PRO A 371 -16.44 -11.60 33.53
C PRO A 371 -16.10 -10.68 32.32
N ASN A 372 -17.14 -9.91 31.94
CA ASN A 372 -17.19 -8.86 30.92
C ASN A 372 -16.11 -7.77 31.05
N GLY A 373 -15.51 -7.38 29.92
CA GLY A 373 -14.81 -6.11 29.73
C GLY A 373 -15.55 -5.25 28.70
N ALA A 374 -16.22 -4.20 29.18
CA ALA A 374 -17.06 -3.30 28.39
C ALA A 374 -16.24 -2.47 27.39
N SER A 375 -16.77 -2.40 26.17
CA SER A 375 -16.43 -1.41 25.15
C SER A 375 -16.84 0.00 25.60
N ASN A 376 -15.91 0.96 25.58
CA ASN A 376 -16.26 2.38 25.52
C ASN A 376 -16.06 2.86 24.08
N LEU A 377 -17.17 2.88 23.34
CA LEU A 377 -17.38 3.73 22.19
C LEU A 377 -17.31 5.19 22.67
N LEU A 378 -16.54 6.02 21.99
CA LEU A 378 -16.68 7.46 22.06
C LEU A 378 -17.19 7.93 20.69
N ASP A 379 -18.29 8.65 20.76
CA ASP A 379 -19.23 8.92 19.68
C ASP A 379 -18.67 9.95 18.67
N ASP A 380 -18.98 9.70 17.40
CA ASP A 380 -18.53 10.40 16.18
C ASP A 380 -18.98 11.88 16.07
N ALA A 381 -19.67 12.42 17.08
CA ALA A 381 -20.26 13.76 17.03
C ALA A 381 -19.27 14.89 17.40
N GLY A 382 -18.25 14.62 18.23
CA GLY A 382 -17.28 15.65 18.65
C GLY A 382 -16.18 15.96 17.61
N LEU A 383 -16.02 15.08 16.61
CA LEU A 383 -14.96 15.17 15.62
C LEU A 383 -15.30 16.12 14.46
N GLU A 384 -16.58 16.19 14.09
CA GLU A 384 -17.05 17.07 13.02
C GLU A 384 -16.99 18.55 13.44
N ASP A 385 -17.24 18.86 14.71
CA ASP A 385 -17.16 20.22 15.26
C ASP A 385 -15.71 20.75 15.33
N MET A 386 -14.73 19.90 15.63
CA MET A 386 -13.31 20.31 15.65
C MET A 386 -12.74 20.54 14.25
N VAL A 387 -13.14 19.72 13.27
CA VAL A 387 -12.73 19.90 11.86
C VAL A 387 -13.34 21.16 11.28
N ASN A 388 -14.60 21.45 11.60
CA ASN A 388 -15.26 22.70 11.19
C ASN A 388 -14.62 23.94 11.82
N LEU A 389 -14.18 23.86 13.08
CA LEU A 389 -13.48 24.95 13.76
C LEU A 389 -12.09 25.23 13.14
N ALA A 390 -11.32 24.19 12.85
CA ALA A 390 -10.01 24.32 12.20
C ALA A 390 -10.12 24.86 10.77
N ASN A 391 -11.11 24.42 10.00
CA ASN A 391 -11.38 24.95 8.66
C ASN A 391 -11.84 26.41 8.69
N SER A 392 -12.63 26.81 9.70
CA SER A 392 -13.05 28.21 9.88
C SER A 392 -11.86 29.12 10.20
N GLN A 393 -10.94 28.67 11.05
CA GLN A 393 -9.71 29.41 11.37
C GLN A 393 -8.79 29.55 10.15
N LEU A 394 -8.60 28.49 9.37
CA LEU A 394 -7.78 28.54 8.15
C LEU A 394 -8.39 29.48 7.09
N GLN A 395 -9.72 29.49 6.94
CA GLN A 395 -10.41 30.42 6.04
C GLN A 395 -10.29 31.87 6.51
N GLN A 396 -10.35 32.15 7.82
CA GLN A 396 -10.15 33.50 8.35
C GLN A 396 -8.72 34.00 8.12
N GLU A 397 -7.71 33.13 8.27
CA GLU A 397 -6.31 33.49 8.02
C GLU A 397 -6.02 33.71 6.53
N LEU A 398 -6.57 32.86 5.64
CA LEU A 398 -6.51 33.07 4.18
C LEU A 398 -7.19 34.38 3.77
N HIS A 399 -8.34 34.70 4.37
CA HIS A 399 -9.06 35.94 4.09
C HIS A 399 -8.32 37.18 4.63
N HIS A 400 -7.62 37.05 5.76
CA HIS A 400 -6.77 38.11 6.32
C HIS A 400 -5.50 38.33 5.48
N SER A 401 -4.86 37.24 5.04
CA SER A 401 -3.69 37.29 4.15
C SER A 401 -4.04 37.93 2.81
N ASN A 402 -5.16 37.52 2.18
CA ASN A 402 -5.65 38.11 0.94
C ASN A 402 -6.03 39.60 1.11
N LYS A 403 -6.53 40.01 2.29
CA LYS A 403 -6.84 41.41 2.60
C LYS A 403 -5.58 42.26 2.78
N MET A 404 -4.55 41.72 3.41
CA MET A 404 -3.23 42.36 3.55
C MET A 404 -2.52 42.48 2.19
N GLU A 405 -2.61 41.45 1.35
CA GLU A 405 -2.03 41.46 0.01
C GLU A 405 -2.76 42.45 -0.91
N ARG A 406 -4.10 42.53 -0.84
CA ARG A 406 -4.88 43.57 -1.54
C ARG A 406 -4.56 44.98 -1.05
N LYS A 407 -4.37 45.18 0.27
CA LYS A 407 -3.94 46.49 0.82
C LYS A 407 -2.55 46.89 0.31
N ASN A 408 -1.60 45.97 0.31
CA ASN A 408 -0.25 46.22 -0.21
C ASN A 408 -0.23 46.49 -1.72
N ILE A 409 -1.14 45.90 -2.49
CA ILE A 409 -1.31 46.18 -3.92
C ILE A 409 -1.94 47.55 -4.14
N VAL A 410 -2.94 47.94 -3.33
CA VAL A 410 -3.58 49.27 -3.40
C VAL A 410 -2.60 50.37 -3.00
N GLU A 411 -1.82 50.20 -1.92
CA GLU A 411 -0.76 51.15 -1.52
C GLU A 411 0.38 51.26 -2.56
N LYS A 412 0.65 50.17 -3.31
CA LYS A 412 1.57 50.21 -4.46
C LYS A 412 0.96 50.89 -5.69
N ALA A 413 -0.35 50.77 -5.90
CA ALA A 413 -1.05 51.38 -7.02
C ALA A 413 -1.28 52.90 -6.82
N GLU A 414 -1.47 53.35 -5.58
CA GLU A 414 -1.60 54.78 -5.25
C GLU A 414 -0.29 55.58 -5.44
N ASN A 415 0.85 54.90 -5.59
CA ASN A 415 2.17 55.49 -5.85
C ASN A 415 2.58 55.52 -7.34
N VAL A 416 1.70 55.20 -8.27
CA VAL A 416 2.00 55.21 -9.71
C VAL A 416 1.06 56.18 -10.44
N SER A 417 1.65 57.18 -11.10
CA SER A 417 0.94 58.20 -11.90
C SER A 417 0.19 57.56 -13.09
N PRO A 418 -1.02 58.02 -13.45
CA PRO A 418 -1.91 57.28 -14.34
C PRO A 418 -1.53 57.42 -15.83
N GLN A 419 -1.51 56.29 -16.55
CA GLN A 419 -1.74 56.24 -18.00
C GLN A 419 -3.01 55.42 -18.29
N PRO A 420 -3.81 55.79 -19.31
CA PRO A 420 -5.12 55.20 -19.54
C PRO A 420 -5.06 53.81 -20.18
N PRO A 421 -6.13 52.97 -20.03
CA PRO A 421 -6.05 51.53 -20.24
C PRO A 421 -6.47 51.09 -21.65
N GLU A 422 -5.88 50.00 -22.13
CA GLU A 422 -6.48 49.13 -23.15
C GLU A 422 -7.17 47.93 -22.50
N ASN A 423 -8.30 47.56 -23.10
CA ASN A 423 -9.32 46.63 -22.62
C ASN A 423 -8.78 45.23 -22.32
N VAL A 424 -9.06 44.73 -21.10
CA VAL A 424 -9.17 43.28 -20.86
C VAL A 424 -10.40 43.02 -20.00
N VAL A 425 -11.33 42.26 -20.58
CA VAL A 425 -12.58 41.78 -19.99
C VAL A 425 -12.26 40.74 -18.92
N ALA A 426 -12.73 40.97 -17.70
CA ALA A 426 -12.72 39.97 -16.63
C ALA A 426 -13.94 39.05 -16.79
N HIS A 427 -13.70 37.73 -16.79
CA HIS A 427 -14.74 36.74 -16.57
C HIS A 427 -14.65 36.25 -15.13
N ASP A 428 -15.68 36.57 -14.36
CA ASP A 428 -15.95 36.03 -13.03
C ASP A 428 -16.65 34.66 -13.08
N ASN A 429 -16.52 33.94 -11.96
CA ASN A 429 -17.23 32.74 -11.50
C ASN A 429 -16.69 31.37 -11.94
N PHE A 430 -16.21 30.60 -10.96
CA PHE A 430 -16.83 29.33 -10.56
C PHE A 430 -16.40 28.99 -9.11
N LEU A 431 -17.30 29.22 -8.15
CA LEU A 431 -17.32 28.50 -6.88
C LEU A 431 -18.11 27.21 -7.14
N LEU A 432 -17.55 26.03 -6.85
CA LEU A 432 -18.31 24.79 -6.75
C LEU A 432 -18.00 24.05 -5.44
N PRO A 433 -19.02 23.46 -4.80
CA PRO A 433 -18.90 22.78 -3.51
C PRO A 433 -18.21 21.42 -3.66
N ILE A 434 -17.34 21.09 -2.69
CA ILE A 434 -16.57 19.85 -2.61
C ILE A 434 -17.48 18.72 -2.10
N ASN A 435 -17.64 17.66 -2.91
CA ASN A 435 -18.40 16.45 -2.55
C ASN A 435 -17.43 15.36 -2.07
N VAL A 436 -17.47 15.03 -0.77
CA VAL A 436 -16.58 14.06 -0.14
C VAL A 436 -17.21 12.66 -0.15
N LYS A 437 -17.14 11.96 -1.29
CA LYS A 437 -17.37 10.50 -1.35
C LYS A 437 -16.53 9.82 -2.43
N ARG A 438 -15.34 9.34 -2.05
CA ARG A 438 -14.67 8.10 -2.52
C ARG A 438 -13.17 8.20 -2.24
N PHE A 439 -12.67 7.44 -1.27
CA PHE A 439 -11.25 7.05 -1.27
C PHE A 439 -11.09 5.65 -0.71
N GLY A 440 -10.51 4.79 -1.54
CA GLY A 440 -9.99 3.49 -1.21
C GLY A 440 -9.05 3.09 -2.33
N LEU A 441 -7.75 3.07 -2.03
CA LEU A 441 -6.77 2.03 -2.41
C LEU A 441 -5.35 2.46 -1.97
N PHE A 442 -4.77 1.56 -1.17
CA PHE A 442 -3.37 1.25 -0.86
C PHE A 442 -2.27 2.30 -1.05
N ILE A 443 -1.84 2.83 0.11
CA ILE A 443 -0.47 3.27 0.38
C ILE A 443 -0.12 2.69 1.77
N PRO A 444 1.03 2.02 1.97
CA PRO A 444 1.37 1.33 3.23
C PRO A 444 1.52 2.24 4.46
N TRP A 445 1.42 3.56 4.28
CA TRP A 445 1.47 4.58 5.34
C TRP A 445 0.11 4.86 5.99
N PHE A 446 -0.96 4.35 5.41
CA PHE A 446 -2.33 4.49 5.89
C PHE A 446 -2.86 3.20 6.53
N GLU A 447 -2.05 2.23 6.90
CA GLU A 447 -2.49 1.13 7.76
C GLU A 447 -2.24 1.42 9.24
#